data_AF-A0A529X428-F1
#
_entry.id   AF-A0A529X428-F1
#
_cell.length_a   1.000
_cell.length_b   1.000
_cell.length_c   1.000
_cell.angle_alpha   90.00
_cell.angle_beta   90.00
_cell.angle_gamma   90.00
#
_symmetry.space_group_name_H-M   'P 1'
#
loop_
_entity.id
_entity.type
_entity.pdbx_description
1 polymer ?
#
loop_
_entity_poly.entity_id
_entity_poly.type
_entity_poly.pdbx_seq_one_letter_code
_entity_poly.pdbx_strand_id
1 'polypeptide(L)'
;MGADPDEELVRRIGAGDAVAVQAMVARKLPRILALAARMLGDAAEAEDVAQETFMRIWRHASGWRQGHARFDTWIHRVALNLCYDRLRRRREWVTDELPEVADDAPLPDAMPGDEERRVNQALQRLAPRQREAIVLVYYQELSN
;
A
#
# COMPACT_ATOMS: atom_id res chain seq x y z
N MET A 1 -2.58 -26.12 2.96
CA MET A 1 -3.01 -24.71 3.12
C MET A 1 -3.01 -24.42 4.61
N GLY A 2 -2.01 -23.70 5.10
CA GLY A 2 -1.88 -23.42 6.54
C GLY A 2 -2.98 -22.47 7.02
N ALA A 3 -3.33 -22.55 8.30
CA ALA A 3 -4.26 -21.61 8.93
C ALA A 3 -3.79 -20.16 8.72
N ASP A 4 -4.75 -19.24 8.53
CA ASP A 4 -4.42 -17.84 8.33
C ASP A 4 -3.94 -17.23 9.66
N PRO A 5 -2.69 -16.74 9.77
CA PRO A 5 -2.16 -16.21 11.03
C PRO A 5 -2.88 -14.94 11.50
N ASP A 6 -3.72 -14.34 10.66
CA ASP A 6 -4.45 -13.12 10.97
C ASP A 6 -5.90 -13.38 11.39
N GLU A 7 -6.37 -14.61 11.23
CA GLU A 7 -7.77 -15.01 11.39
C GLU A 7 -8.37 -14.65 12.74
N GLU A 8 -7.67 -15.00 13.82
CA GLU A 8 -8.14 -14.72 15.19
C GLU A 8 -8.18 -13.21 15.48
N LEU A 9 -7.21 -12.46 14.95
CA LEU A 9 -7.21 -11.00 15.10
C LEU A 9 -8.38 -10.36 14.35
N VAL A 10 -8.67 -10.80 13.13
CA VAL A 10 -9.83 -10.31 12.36
C VAL A 10 -11.13 -10.63 13.09
N ARG A 11 -11.27 -11.85 13.62
CA ARG A 11 -12.45 -12.27 14.40
C ARG A 11 -12.67 -11.37 15.62
N ARG A 12 -11.62 -11.08 16.38
CA ARG A 12 -11.69 -10.20 17.57
C ARG A 12 -12.00 -8.76 17.19
N ILE A 13 -11.43 -8.25 16.09
CA ILE A 13 -11.80 -6.93 15.55
C ILE A 13 -13.30 -6.88 15.22
N GLY A 14 -13.84 -7.92 14.58
CA GLY A 14 -15.26 -8.03 14.28
C GLY A 14 -16.17 -8.03 15.52
N ALA A 15 -15.63 -8.40 16.69
CA ALA A 15 -16.31 -8.35 17.99
C ALA A 15 -16.09 -7.02 18.76
N GLY A 16 -15.40 -6.05 18.16
CA GLY A 16 -15.14 -4.73 18.77
C GLY A 16 -13.93 -4.67 19.70
N ASP A 17 -13.02 -5.64 19.65
CA ASP A 17 -11.83 -5.67 20.50
C ASP A 17 -10.77 -4.66 20.03
N ALA A 18 -10.62 -3.57 20.79
CA ALA A 18 -9.65 -2.51 20.50
C ALA A 18 -8.18 -2.99 20.57
N VAL A 19 -7.85 -3.97 21.41
CA VAL A 19 -6.50 -4.52 21.51
C VAL A 19 -6.15 -5.31 20.25
N ALA A 20 -7.12 -6.03 19.70
CA ALA A 20 -6.95 -6.73 18.43
C ALA A 20 -6.69 -5.76 17.26
N VAL A 21 -7.31 -4.58 17.26
CA VAL A 21 -7.01 -3.52 16.28
C VAL A 21 -5.57 -3.08 16.38
N GLN A 22 -5.12 -2.73 17.58
CA GLN A 22 -3.75 -2.27 17.80
C GLN A 22 -2.72 -3.31 17.34
N ALA A 23 -2.95 -4.58 17.67
CA ALA A 23 -2.10 -5.68 17.23
C ALA A 23 -2.11 -5.85 15.70
N MET A 24 -3.27 -5.71 15.05
CA MET A 24 -3.36 -5.76 13.58
C MET A 24 -2.62 -4.60 12.92
N VAL A 25 -2.80 -3.38 13.42
CA VAL A 25 -2.11 -2.18 12.95
C VAL A 25 -0.60 -2.35 13.10
N ALA A 26 -0.11 -2.70 14.29
CA ALA A 26 1.31 -2.89 14.54
C ALA A 26 1.94 -3.92 13.58
N ARG A 27 1.22 -4.99 13.25
CA ARG A 27 1.73 -6.05 12.37
C ARG A 27 1.67 -5.71 10.88
N LYS A 28 0.64 -5.00 10.42
CA LYS A 28 0.37 -4.81 8.98
C LYS A 28 0.77 -3.42 8.47
N LEU A 29 0.76 -2.40 9.34
CA LEU A 29 0.98 -1.02 8.94
C LEU A 29 2.32 -0.81 8.21
N PRO A 30 3.48 -1.35 8.67
CA PRO A 30 4.74 -1.14 7.98
C PRO A 30 4.72 -1.60 6.53
N ARG A 31 4.11 -2.77 6.26
CA ARG A 31 4.00 -3.33 4.90
C ARG A 31 3.04 -2.53 4.03
N ILE A 32 1.91 -2.11 4.58
CA ILE A 32 0.92 -1.30 3.83
C ILE A 32 1.46 0.09 3.52
N LEU A 33 2.14 0.75 4.45
CA LEU A 33 2.82 2.02 4.20
C LEU A 33 3.92 1.86 3.15
N ALA A 34 4.75 0.82 3.27
CA ALA A 34 5.83 0.54 2.31
C ALA A 34 5.30 0.28 0.89
N LEU A 35 4.17 -0.43 0.78
CA LEU A 35 3.45 -0.65 -0.48
C LEU A 35 2.98 0.69 -1.06
N ALA A 36 2.21 1.45 -0.29
CA ALA A 36 1.59 2.69 -0.75
C ALA A 36 2.63 3.75 -1.12
N ALA A 37 3.70 3.90 -0.32
CA ALA A 37 4.79 4.83 -0.58
C ALA A 37 5.50 4.50 -1.92
N ARG A 38 5.77 3.22 -2.18
CA ARG A 38 6.35 2.78 -3.47
C ARG A 38 5.39 2.96 -4.62
N MET A 39 4.09 2.75 -4.40
CA MET A 39 3.08 2.91 -5.44
C MET A 39 2.83 4.37 -5.79
N LEU A 40 2.83 5.30 -4.83
CA LEU A 40 2.41 6.69 -5.02
C LEU A 40 3.58 7.68 -5.14
N GLY A 41 4.75 7.33 -4.59
CA GLY A 41 5.90 8.21 -4.53
C GLY A 41 5.72 9.40 -3.57
N ASP A 42 4.67 9.37 -2.75
CA ASP A 42 4.31 10.43 -1.81
C ASP A 42 4.01 9.82 -0.43
N ALA A 43 4.66 10.33 0.61
CA ALA A 43 4.54 9.80 1.96
C ALA A 43 3.19 10.14 2.61
N ALA A 44 2.67 11.35 2.39
CA ALA A 44 1.41 11.78 2.96
C ALA A 44 0.24 11.00 2.33
N GLU A 45 0.24 10.85 0.99
CA GLU A 45 -0.78 10.02 0.35
C GLU A 45 -0.68 8.55 0.78
N ALA A 46 0.53 8.05 1.05
CA ALA A 46 0.72 6.68 1.55
C ALA A 46 0.14 6.48 2.95
N GLU A 47 0.32 7.46 3.84
CA GLU A 47 -0.31 7.46 5.16
C GLU A 47 -1.84 7.44 5.05
N ASP A 48 -2.41 8.26 4.16
CA ASP A 48 -3.85 8.29 3.94
C ASP A 48 -4.37 6.97 3.34
N VAL A 49 -3.64 6.35 2.41
CA VAL A 49 -3.97 4.99 1.91
C VAL A 49 -4.02 4.03 3.09
N ALA A 50 -2.98 4.01 3.93
CA ALA A 50 -2.89 3.08 5.04
C ALA A 50 -4.06 3.28 6.02
N GLN A 51 -4.36 4.52 6.39
CA GLN A 51 -5.50 4.85 7.24
C GLN A 51 -6.82 4.33 6.65
N GLU A 52 -7.11 4.64 5.38
CA GLU A 52 -8.33 4.16 4.70
C GLU A 52 -8.37 2.63 4.59
N THR A 53 -7.23 1.97 4.35
CA THR A 53 -7.13 0.51 4.39
C THR A 53 -7.56 -0.04 5.75
N PHE A 54 -7.05 0.51 6.86
CA PHE A 54 -7.44 0.06 8.20
C PHE A 54 -8.89 0.38 8.55
N MET A 55 -9.42 1.53 8.10
CA MET A 55 -10.84 1.85 8.23
C MET A 55 -11.74 0.85 7.49
N ARG A 56 -11.31 0.34 6.34
CA ARG A 56 -12.02 -0.73 5.62
C ARG A 56 -11.94 -2.06 6.34
N ILE A 57 -10.78 -2.42 6.92
CA ILE A 57 -10.65 -3.62 7.77
C ILE A 57 -11.67 -3.57 8.90
N TRP A 58 -11.71 -2.47 9.66
CA TRP A 58 -12.64 -2.32 10.79
C TRP A 58 -14.10 -2.48 10.36
N ARG A 59 -14.51 -1.84 9.26
CA ARG A 59 -15.88 -1.93 8.72
C ARG A 59 -16.27 -3.33 8.23
N HIS A 60 -15.31 -4.11 7.74
CA HIS A 60 -15.59 -5.42 7.13
C HIS A 60 -15.27 -6.61 8.03
N ALA A 61 -14.58 -6.42 9.16
CA ALA A 61 -14.11 -7.50 10.03
C ALA A 61 -15.23 -8.39 10.58
N SER A 62 -16.39 -7.82 10.92
CA SER A 62 -17.54 -8.57 11.44
C SER A 62 -18.14 -9.56 10.43
N GLY A 63 -17.96 -9.29 9.13
CA GLY A 63 -18.43 -10.15 8.03
C GLY A 63 -17.37 -11.08 7.48
N TRP A 64 -16.15 -11.09 8.04
CA TRP A 64 -15.05 -11.89 7.51
C TRP A 64 -15.31 -13.39 7.73
N ARG A 65 -15.34 -14.14 6.63
CA ARG A 65 -15.56 -15.60 6.66
C ARG A 65 -14.26 -16.33 6.34
N GLN A 66 -13.95 -17.30 7.19
CA GLN A 66 -12.79 -18.19 7.08
C GLN A 66 -12.80 -18.94 5.75
N GLY A 67 -11.62 -19.18 5.17
CA GLY A 67 -11.44 -20.04 3.99
C GLY A 67 -11.76 -19.42 2.63
N HIS A 68 -12.31 -18.21 2.54
CA HIS A 68 -12.60 -17.56 1.25
C HIS A 68 -11.37 -16.93 0.59
N ALA A 69 -10.48 -16.32 1.39
CA ALA A 69 -9.21 -15.74 0.95
C ALA A 69 -8.29 -15.59 2.17
N ARG A 70 -6.97 -15.52 1.95
CA ARG A 70 -6.05 -15.08 3.00
C ARG A 70 -6.26 -13.59 3.26
N PHE A 71 -6.33 -13.21 4.53
CA PHE A 71 -6.51 -11.82 4.95
C PHE A 71 -5.40 -10.93 4.39
N ASP A 72 -4.16 -11.43 4.42
CA ASP A 72 -3.01 -10.73 3.86
C ASP A 72 -3.20 -10.41 2.36
N THR A 73 -3.72 -11.35 1.57
CA THR A 73 -4.02 -11.09 0.15
C THR A 73 -5.11 -10.01 -0.01
N TRP A 74 -6.15 -10.06 0.82
CA TRP A 74 -7.24 -9.10 0.75
C TRP A 74 -6.81 -7.68 1.14
N ILE A 75 -6.07 -7.51 2.24
CA ILE A 75 -5.63 -6.18 2.71
C ILE A 75 -4.69 -5.51 1.70
N HIS A 76 -3.78 -6.27 1.07
CA HIS A 76 -2.92 -5.75 0.00
C HIS A 76 -3.74 -5.30 -1.20
N ARG A 77 -4.76 -6.07 -1.60
CA ARG A 77 -5.68 -5.69 -2.68
C ARG A 77 -6.44 -4.41 -2.37
N VAL A 78 -6.89 -4.23 -1.13
CA VAL A 78 -7.55 -3.00 -0.69
C VAL A 78 -6.60 -1.81 -0.82
N ALA A 79 -5.37 -1.91 -0.32
CA ALA A 79 -4.37 -0.85 -0.40
C ALA A 79 -3.99 -0.52 -1.87
N LEU A 80 -3.79 -1.53 -2.71
CA LEU A 80 -3.50 -1.35 -4.13
C LEU A 80 -4.62 -0.63 -4.86
N ASN A 81 -5.88 -1.03 -4.65
CA ASN A 81 -7.03 -0.38 -5.27
C ASN A 81 -7.10 1.11 -4.89
N LEU A 82 -6.83 1.45 -3.62
CA LEU A 82 -6.76 2.84 -3.17
C LEU A 82 -5.61 3.62 -3.82
N CYS A 83 -4.46 2.97 -4.03
CA CYS A 83 -3.35 3.59 -4.77
C CYS A 83 -3.75 3.84 -6.23
N TYR A 84 -4.39 2.88 -6.88
CA TYR A 84 -4.88 3.02 -8.25
C TYR A 84 -5.91 4.14 -8.39
N ASP A 85 -6.83 4.26 -7.44
CA ASP A 85 -7.81 5.34 -7.43
C ASP A 85 -7.14 6.72 -7.36
N ARG A 86 -6.10 6.87 -6.53
CA ARG A 86 -5.31 8.12 -6.46
C ARG A 86 -4.52 8.39 -7.75
N LEU A 87 -3.82 7.38 -8.28
CA LEU A 87 -3.07 7.53 -9.54
C LEU A 87 -3.96 7.90 -10.72
N ARG A 88 -5.18 7.34 -10.77
CA ARG A 88 -6.19 7.69 -11.78
C ARG A 88 -6.61 9.16 -11.64
N ARG A 89 -6.96 9.61 -10.43
CA ARG A 89 -7.34 11.01 -10.17
C ARG A 89 -6.21 11.99 -10.49
N ARG A 90 -4.95 11.65 -10.16
CA ARG A 90 -3.77 12.45 -10.53
C ARG A 90 -3.67 12.63 -12.04
N ARG A 91 -3.89 11.56 -12.82
CA ARG A 91 -3.91 11.63 -14.28
C ARG A 91 -5.06 12.48 -14.82
N GLU A 92 -6.24 12.38 -14.23
CA GLU A 92 -7.39 13.20 -14.60
C GLU A 92 -7.10 14.69 -14.39
N TRP A 93 -6.53 15.08 -13.24
CA TRP A 93 -6.12 16.47 -12.97
C TRP A 93 -5.02 16.98 -13.92
N VAL A 94 -3.99 16.17 -14.21
CA VAL A 94 -2.94 16.54 -15.19
C VAL A 94 -3.47 16.61 -16.63
N THR A 95 -4.63 16.02 -16.92
CA THR A 95 -5.28 16.14 -18.23
C THR A 95 -6.17 17.39 -18.29
N ASP A 96 -6.72 17.84 -17.16
CA ASP A 96 -7.65 18.98 -17.05
C ASP A 96 -6.93 20.32 -16.82
N GLU A 97 -5.78 20.29 -16.14
CA GLU A 97 -4.80 21.36 -16.06
C GLU A 97 -3.55 20.89 -16.80
N LEU A 98 -3.07 21.64 -17.80
CA LEU A 98 -1.74 21.40 -18.39
C LEU A 98 -0.67 22.08 -17.51
N PRO A 99 0.12 21.33 -16.73
CA PRO A 99 1.46 21.76 -16.38
C PRO A 99 2.51 20.95 -17.14
N GLU A 100 3.56 21.64 -17.56
CA GLU A 100 4.78 21.10 -18.13
C GLU A 100 5.37 19.99 -17.26
N VAL A 101 5.85 18.95 -17.93
CA VAL A 101 6.71 17.91 -17.35
C VAL A 101 7.91 18.60 -16.72
N ALA A 102 8.03 18.54 -15.39
CA ALA A 102 9.23 18.99 -14.69
C ALA A 102 10.42 18.14 -15.14
N ASP A 103 11.35 18.79 -15.83
CA ASP A 103 12.63 18.22 -16.26
C ASP A 103 13.58 18.13 -15.05
N ASP A 104 14.34 17.04 -14.99
CA ASP A 104 15.14 16.60 -13.83
C ASP A 104 16.28 17.59 -13.50
N ALA A 105 16.35 18.05 -12.24
CA ALA A 105 17.51 18.78 -11.70
C ALA A 105 18.66 17.79 -11.37
N PRO A 106 19.94 18.20 -11.49
CA PRO A 106 21.07 17.29 -11.29
C PRO A 106 21.26 16.92 -9.81
N LEU A 107 21.45 15.62 -9.53
CA LEU A 107 21.73 15.09 -8.19
C LEU A 107 23.17 15.44 -7.73
N PRO A 108 23.37 16.09 -6.57
CA PRO A 108 24.67 16.17 -5.90
C PRO A 108 24.96 14.93 -5.04
N ASP A 109 26.19 14.85 -4.53
CA ASP A 109 26.89 13.69 -3.98
C ASP A 109 26.15 12.82 -2.93
N ALA A 110 26.50 11.53 -2.96
CA ALA A 110 25.84 10.41 -2.28
C ALA A 110 25.78 10.53 -0.74
N MET A 111 24.57 10.77 -0.23
CA MET A 111 24.19 10.66 1.18
C MET A 111 23.49 9.32 1.45
N PRO A 112 23.51 8.82 2.71
CA PRO A 112 22.66 7.71 3.12
C PRO A 112 21.18 8.03 2.80
N GLY A 113 20.52 7.17 2.02
CA GLY A 113 19.15 7.37 1.54
C GLY A 113 19.02 7.76 0.06
N ASP A 114 20.12 8.07 -0.63
CA ASP A 114 20.07 8.40 -2.06
C ASP A 114 19.75 7.18 -2.93
N GLU A 115 20.16 5.99 -2.52
CA GLU A 115 19.81 4.76 -3.23
C GLU A 115 18.30 4.48 -3.18
N GLU A 116 17.68 4.59 -1.99
CA GLU A 116 16.23 4.43 -1.84
C GLU A 116 15.45 5.48 -2.63
N ARG A 117 15.94 6.73 -2.66
CA ARG A 117 15.36 7.79 -3.50
C ARG A 117 15.45 7.46 -4.98
N ARG A 118 16.62 7.03 -5.46
CA ARG A 118 16.82 6.64 -6.87
C ARG A 118 15.94 5.46 -7.26
N VAL A 119 15.83 4.46 -6.39
CA VAL A 119 14.92 3.31 -6.60
C VAL A 119 13.46 3.78 -6.68
N ASN A 120 13.03 4.64 -5.75
CA ASN A 120 11.66 5.17 -5.77
C ASN A 120 11.40 6.00 -7.05
N GLN A 121 12.33 6.85 -7.47
CA GLN A 121 12.22 7.60 -8.73
C GLN A 121 12.15 6.67 -9.95
N ALA A 122 12.98 5.62 -9.99
CA ALA A 122 12.92 4.63 -11.06
C ALA A 122 11.58 3.88 -11.09
N LEU A 123 11.04 3.50 -9.93
CA LEU A 123 9.71 2.90 -9.83
C LEU A 123 8.61 3.86 -10.33
N GLN A 124 8.73 5.17 -10.05
CA GLN A 124 7.75 6.17 -10.51
C GLN A 124 7.72 6.34 -12.04
N ARG A 125 8.78 5.99 -12.75
CA ARG A 125 8.82 6.01 -14.23
C ARG A 125 8.08 4.84 -14.88
N LEU A 126 7.72 3.81 -14.11
CA LEU A 126 7.00 2.65 -14.62
C LEU A 126 5.49 2.89 -14.70
N ALA A 127 4.84 2.20 -15.64
CA ALA A 127 3.38 2.13 -15.66
C ALA A 127 2.86 1.48 -14.36
N PRO A 128 1.72 1.93 -13.80
CA PRO A 128 1.23 1.46 -12.50
C PRO A 128 1.18 -0.06 -12.31
N ARG A 129 0.76 -0.81 -13.35
CA ARG A 129 0.72 -2.28 -13.30
C ARG A 129 2.10 -2.94 -13.26
N GLN A 130 3.08 -2.36 -13.95
CA GLN A 130 4.46 -2.86 -13.92
C GLN A 130 5.08 -2.58 -12.55
N ARG A 131 4.81 -1.40 -11.99
CA ARG A 131 5.23 -1.02 -10.63
C ARG A 131 4.64 -1.96 -9.58
N GLU A 132 3.34 -2.24 -9.64
CA GLU A 132 2.68 -3.20 -8.74
C GLU A 132 3.39 -4.55 -8.74
N ALA A 133 3.66 -5.12 -9.91
CA ALA A 133 4.32 -6.43 -10.02
C ALA A 133 5.69 -6.44 -9.33
N ILE A 134 6.50 -5.40 -9.53
CA ILE A 134 7.81 -5.28 -8.88
C ILE A 134 7.65 -5.10 -7.36
N VAL A 135 6.74 -4.22 -6.93
CA VAL A 135 6.56 -3.93 -5.50
C VAL A 135 6.04 -5.16 -4.74
N LEU A 136 5.11 -5.91 -5.31
CA LEU A 136 4.58 -7.12 -4.68
C LEU A 136 5.63 -8.24 -4.60
N VAL A 137 6.33 -8.52 -5.70
CA VAL A 137 7.30 -9.64 -5.76
C VAL A 137 8.52 -9.35 -4.89
N TYR A 138 9.11 -8.16 -5.02
CA TYR A 138 10.40 -7.87 -4.39
C TYR A 138 10.29 -7.32 -2.97
N TYR A 139 9.19 -6.65 -2.63
CA TYR A 139 9.07 -5.94 -1.34
C TYR A 139 7.96 -6.46 -0.43
N GLN A 140 7.01 -7.24 -0.95
CA GLN A 140 5.93 -7.82 -0.14
C GLN A 140 6.06 -9.33 0.04
N GLU A 141 7.21 -9.94 -0.29
CA GLU A 141 7.50 -11.37 -0.11
C GLU A 141 6.41 -12.31 -0.68
N LEU A 142 5.56 -11.83 -1.58
CA LEU A 142 4.58 -12.64 -2.27
C LEU A 142 5.32 -13.31 -3.43
N SER A 143 6.03 -14.39 -3.09
CA SER A 143 6.59 -15.30 -4.10
C SER A 143 5.44 -15.82 -4.96
N ASN A 144 5.68 -15.77 -6.27
CA ASN A 144 4.84 -16.30 -7.35
C ASN A 144 4.28 -17.70 -7.04
#